data_AF-A0A455UEU1-F1
#
_entry.id   AF-A0A455UEU1-F1
#
_cell.length_a   1.000
_cell.length_b   1.000
_cell.length_c   1.000
_cell.angle_alpha   90.00
_cell.angle_beta   90.00
_cell.angle_gamma   90.00
#
_symmetry.space_group_name_H-M   'P 1'
#
loop_
_entity.id
_entity.type
_entity.pdbx_description
1 polymer ?
#
loop_
_entity_poly.entity_id
_entity_poly.type
_entity_poly.pdbx_seq_one_letter_code
_entity_poly.pdbx_strand_id
1 'polypeptide(L)'
;MAVPIHQTTSFSFDNAQHAADLFDLKVEGNIYSRIMNPTCAVLEQRVAALEGGIAGLAVASGMAAITYAIQTIAEAGDNIVSISELYGGTYNLFAHTLPRQGIQVRFADKDDIDGIEALIDERTKAVFCESIGNPSGSGRPNKAGRRGASSWGAGDCR
;
A
#
# COMPACT_ATOMS: atom_id res chain seq x y z
N MET A 1 -10.27 21.02 20.20
CA MET A 1 -9.81 20.01 21.17
C MET A 1 -8.77 19.13 20.49
N ALA A 2 -7.65 18.81 21.15
CA ALA A 2 -6.60 17.98 20.56
C ALA A 2 -6.99 16.48 20.57
N VAL A 3 -6.42 15.70 19.65
CA VAL A 3 -6.61 14.25 19.62
C VAL A 3 -5.85 13.62 20.81
N PRO A 4 -6.49 12.80 21.67
CA PRO A 4 -5.80 12.14 22.77
C PRO A 4 -4.78 11.11 22.28
N ILE A 5 -3.73 10.87 23.09
CA ILE A 5 -2.76 9.79 22.87
C ILE A 5 -3.23 8.55 23.63
N HIS A 6 -3.64 7.51 22.91
CA HIS A 6 -4.03 6.23 23.47
C HIS A 6 -2.80 5.33 23.63
N GLN A 7 -1.98 5.62 24.65
CA GLN A 7 -0.81 4.83 25.00
C GLN A 7 -1.20 3.56 25.78
N THR A 8 -2.01 2.71 25.15
CA THR A 8 -2.47 1.42 25.67
C THR A 8 -2.25 0.32 24.62
N THR A 9 -2.15 -0.92 25.05
CA THR A 9 -2.07 -2.10 24.17
C THR A 9 -3.41 -2.82 24.02
N SER A 10 -4.26 -2.78 25.03
CA SER A 10 -5.53 -3.50 25.10
C SER A 10 -6.69 -2.57 25.45
N PHE A 11 -7.90 -3.06 25.18
CA PHE A 11 -9.16 -2.36 25.44
C PHE A 11 -10.09 -3.29 26.23
N SER A 12 -10.91 -2.71 27.11
CA SER A 12 -11.89 -3.46 27.89
C SER A 12 -13.11 -3.81 27.02
N PHE A 13 -13.63 -5.02 27.20
CA PHE A 13 -14.89 -5.46 26.59
C PHE A 13 -16.04 -5.33 27.59
N ASP A 14 -17.24 -5.06 27.10
CA ASP A 14 -18.42 -4.95 27.96
C ASP A 14 -18.82 -6.31 28.56
N ASN A 15 -18.64 -7.39 27.81
CA ASN A 15 -18.85 -8.77 28.23
C ASN A 15 -18.18 -9.76 27.25
N ALA A 16 -18.26 -11.07 27.56
CA ALA A 16 -17.67 -12.13 26.72
C ALA A 16 -18.28 -12.22 25.31
N GLN A 17 -19.58 -11.91 25.16
CA GLN A 17 -20.24 -11.91 23.85
C GLN A 17 -19.73 -10.74 22.98
N HIS A 18 -19.58 -9.54 23.56
CA HIS A 18 -18.99 -8.40 22.85
C HIS A 18 -17.58 -8.72 22.36
N ALA A 19 -16.75 -9.38 23.17
CA ALA A 19 -15.44 -9.83 22.73
C ALA A 19 -15.53 -10.78 21.53
N ALA A 20 -16.40 -11.80 21.58
CA ALA A 20 -16.59 -12.74 20.47
C ALA A 20 -17.06 -12.03 19.19
N ASP A 21 -18.00 -11.09 19.30
CA ASP A 21 -18.54 -10.38 18.15
C ASP A 21 -17.50 -9.45 17.48
N LEU A 22 -16.57 -8.89 18.25
CA LEU A 22 -15.43 -8.12 17.72
C LEU A 22 -14.45 -9.02 16.94
N PHE A 23 -14.11 -10.20 17.46
CA PHE A 23 -13.20 -11.14 16.79
C PHE A 23 -13.83 -11.79 15.55
N ASP A 24 -15.15 -11.99 15.55
CA ASP A 24 -15.93 -12.49 14.41
C ASP A 24 -16.22 -11.41 13.36
N LEU A 25 -15.73 -10.17 13.53
CA LEU A 25 -15.97 -9.03 12.65
C LEU A 25 -17.46 -8.66 12.48
N LYS A 26 -18.31 -8.99 13.46
CA LYS A 26 -19.75 -8.65 13.45
C LYS A 26 -20.01 -7.22 13.88
N VAL A 27 -19.14 -6.69 14.74
CA VAL A 27 -19.17 -5.31 15.21
C VAL A 27 -17.76 -4.72 15.08
N GLU A 28 -17.69 -3.43 14.73
CA GLU A 28 -16.43 -2.70 14.70
C GLU A 28 -16.05 -2.26 16.12
N GLY A 29 -14.77 -2.33 16.46
CA GLY A 29 -14.28 -1.82 17.74
C GLY A 29 -12.85 -2.24 18.01
N ASN A 30 -12.25 -1.61 19.03
CA ASN A 30 -10.85 -1.81 19.35
C ASN A 30 -10.63 -3.09 20.17
N ILE A 31 -9.73 -3.94 19.70
CA ILE A 31 -9.36 -5.19 20.38
C ILE A 31 -7.95 -5.07 20.98
N TYR A 32 -6.97 -4.77 20.13
CA TYR A 32 -5.56 -4.72 20.51
C TYR A 32 -4.77 -3.78 19.59
N SER A 33 -3.90 -2.95 20.17
CA SER A 33 -3.19 -1.87 19.47
C SER A 33 -2.22 -2.31 18.37
N ARG A 34 -1.89 -3.61 18.29
CA ARG A 34 -1.14 -4.16 17.15
C ARG A 34 -1.94 -4.09 15.84
N ILE A 35 -3.27 -4.15 15.93
CA ILE A 35 -4.17 -4.17 14.77
C ILE A 35 -4.79 -2.78 14.57
N MET A 36 -5.21 -2.12 15.65
CA MET A 36 -5.93 -0.84 15.58
C MET A 36 -5.77 -0.03 16.87
N ASN A 37 -5.65 1.29 16.74
CA ASN A 37 -5.56 2.20 17.88
C ASN A 37 -6.33 3.50 17.57
N PRO A 38 -7.14 4.04 18.50
CA PRO A 38 -7.96 5.22 18.23
C PRO A 38 -7.16 6.46 17.81
N THR A 39 -5.92 6.63 18.32
CA THR A 39 -5.05 7.73 17.88
C THR A 39 -4.60 7.53 16.43
N CYS A 40 -4.26 6.30 16.04
CA CYS A 40 -3.92 5.97 14.65
C CYS A 40 -5.12 6.10 13.70
N ALA A 41 -6.31 5.69 14.14
CA ALA A 41 -7.54 5.78 13.35
C ALA A 41 -7.83 7.21 12.88
N VAL A 42 -7.55 8.22 13.72
CA VAL A 42 -7.71 9.63 13.33
C VAL A 42 -6.70 10.03 12.25
N LEU A 43 -5.46 9.53 12.30
CA LEU A 43 -4.46 9.75 11.24
C LEU A 43 -4.92 9.10 9.94
N GLU A 44 -5.33 7.84 10.00
CA GLU A 44 -5.81 7.05 8.85
C GLU A 44 -6.97 7.73 8.13
N GLN A 45 -7.99 8.15 8.87
CA GLN A 45 -9.15 8.87 8.33
C GLN A 45 -8.77 10.20 7.69
N ARG A 46 -7.85 10.96 8.30
CA ARG A 46 -7.41 12.26 7.78
C ARG A 46 -6.58 12.13 6.51
N VAL A 47 -5.68 11.16 6.46
CA VAL A 47 -4.87 10.90 5.26
C VAL A 47 -5.77 10.40 4.12
N ALA A 48 -6.69 9.46 4.40
CA ALA A 48 -7.65 9.00 3.40
C ALA A 48 -8.49 10.15 2.83
N ALA A 49 -9.01 11.03 3.70
CA ALA A 49 -9.77 12.20 3.26
C ALA A 49 -8.92 13.22 2.46
N LEU A 50 -7.63 13.37 2.80
CA LEU A 50 -6.71 14.26 2.08
C LEU A 50 -6.41 13.76 0.66
N GLU A 51 -6.21 12.44 0.52
CA GLU A 51 -5.88 11.77 -0.74
C GLU A 51 -7.11 11.40 -1.58
N GLY A 52 -8.34 11.67 -1.09
CA GLY A 52 -9.57 11.25 -1.78
C GLY A 52 -9.88 9.74 -1.69
N GLY A 53 -9.09 8.98 -0.93
CA GLY A 53 -9.21 7.54 -0.76
C GLY A 53 -10.36 7.11 0.16
N ILE A 54 -10.75 5.83 0.05
CA ILE A 54 -11.83 5.25 0.86
C ILE A 54 -11.42 4.91 2.30
N ALA A 55 -10.13 4.64 2.52
CA ALA A 55 -9.56 4.22 3.81
C ALA A 55 -8.04 4.42 3.81
N GLY A 56 -7.42 4.38 5.00
CA GLY A 56 -5.98 4.40 5.20
C GLY A 56 -5.56 3.43 6.28
N LEU A 57 -4.30 3.01 6.27
CA LEU A 57 -3.72 2.14 7.29
C LEU A 57 -2.37 2.68 7.75
N ALA A 58 -2.26 3.02 9.03
CA ALA A 58 -1.02 3.48 9.63
C ALA A 58 -0.16 2.28 10.04
N VAL A 59 1.10 2.29 9.62
CA VAL A 59 2.06 1.23 9.91
C VAL A 59 3.38 1.81 10.43
N ALA A 60 4.27 0.94 10.89
CA ALA A 60 5.49 1.34 11.58
C ALA A 60 6.48 2.17 10.72
N SER A 61 6.47 2.02 9.40
CA SER A 61 7.34 2.77 8.48
C SER A 61 6.84 2.74 7.04
N GLY A 62 7.39 3.61 6.18
CA GLY A 62 7.13 3.56 4.74
C GLY A 62 7.53 2.23 4.08
N MET A 63 8.62 1.60 4.52
CA MET A 63 9.03 0.28 4.02
C MET A 63 8.02 -0.82 4.40
N ALA A 64 7.42 -0.74 5.60
CA ALA A 64 6.35 -1.63 5.99
C ALA A 64 5.10 -1.40 5.12
N ALA A 65 4.77 -0.13 4.81
CA ALA A 65 3.64 0.21 3.96
C ALA A 65 3.77 -0.39 2.55
N ILE A 66 4.94 -0.21 1.92
CA ILE A 66 5.22 -0.79 0.59
C ILE A 66 5.15 -2.31 0.64
N THR A 67 5.78 -2.93 1.63
CA THR A 67 5.79 -4.39 1.78
C THR A 67 4.37 -4.93 1.94
N TYR A 68 3.56 -4.32 2.82
CA TYR A 68 2.19 -4.74 3.06
C TYR A 68 1.32 -4.55 1.82
N ALA A 69 1.47 -3.43 1.11
CA ALA A 69 0.72 -3.15 -0.11
C ALA A 69 0.95 -4.24 -1.18
N ILE A 70 2.21 -4.65 -1.39
CA ILE A 70 2.53 -5.70 -2.36
C ILE A 70 2.06 -7.08 -1.88
N GLN A 71 2.36 -7.45 -0.62
CA GLN A 71 2.00 -8.77 -0.09
C GLN A 71 0.49 -8.97 0.09
N THR A 72 -0.30 -7.90 0.14
CA THR A 72 -1.77 -7.98 0.20
C THR A 72 -2.35 -8.50 -1.12
N ILE A 73 -1.67 -8.27 -2.25
CA ILE A 73 -2.19 -8.55 -3.60
C ILE A 73 -1.38 -9.59 -4.38
N ALA A 74 -0.18 -9.92 -3.92
CA ALA A 74 0.74 -10.84 -4.58
C ALA A 74 1.23 -11.94 -3.64
N GLU A 75 1.31 -13.15 -4.17
CA GLU A 75 1.81 -14.34 -3.49
C GLU A 75 2.97 -14.99 -4.26
N ALA A 76 3.53 -16.08 -3.73
CA ALA A 76 4.62 -16.80 -4.39
C ALA A 76 4.17 -17.32 -5.77
N GLY A 77 4.94 -16.99 -6.81
CA GLY A 77 4.62 -17.27 -8.21
C GLY A 77 4.03 -16.07 -8.97
N ASP A 78 3.65 -14.99 -8.27
CA ASP A 78 3.23 -13.75 -8.90
C ASP A 78 4.40 -12.83 -9.25
N ASN A 79 4.11 -11.80 -10.05
CA ASN A 79 5.05 -10.76 -10.37
C ASN A 79 4.45 -9.34 -10.23
N ILE A 80 5.33 -8.36 -10.08
CA ILE A 80 5.01 -6.93 -10.20
C ILE A 80 5.96 -6.28 -11.21
N VAL A 81 5.50 -5.21 -11.84
CA VAL A 81 6.33 -4.35 -12.69
C VAL A 81 6.66 -3.08 -11.91
N SER A 82 7.92 -2.64 -11.93
CA SER A 82 8.35 -1.43 -11.25
C SER A 82 9.28 -0.60 -12.11
N ILE A 83 9.26 0.71 -11.96
CA ILE A 83 10.36 1.55 -12.48
C ILE A 83 11.65 1.28 -11.70
N SER A 84 12.80 1.49 -12.33
CA SER A 84 14.12 1.33 -11.70
C SER A 84 14.53 2.53 -10.83
N GLU A 85 14.04 3.74 -11.15
CA GLU A 85 14.28 4.96 -10.38
C GLU A 85 13.41 5.03 -9.11
N LEU A 86 13.88 4.36 -8.06
CA LEU A 86 13.21 4.30 -6.76
C LEU A 86 14.15 4.69 -5.63
N TYR A 87 13.57 5.01 -4.47
CA TYR A 87 14.33 5.03 -3.22
C TYR A 87 15.13 3.73 -3.07
N GLY A 88 16.42 3.84 -2.73
CA GLY A 88 17.33 2.69 -2.70
C GLY A 88 16.90 1.55 -1.77
N GLY A 89 16.16 1.85 -0.69
CA GLY A 89 15.56 0.82 0.17
C GLY A 89 14.44 0.05 -0.55
N THR A 90 13.58 0.75 -1.28
CA THR A 90 12.51 0.15 -2.10
C THR A 90 13.11 -0.71 -3.21
N TYR A 91 14.13 -0.20 -3.90
CA TYR A 91 14.84 -0.96 -4.93
C TYR A 91 15.42 -2.26 -4.37
N ASN A 92 16.10 -2.21 -3.22
CA ASN A 92 16.64 -3.43 -2.58
C ASN A 92 15.55 -4.42 -2.14
N LEU A 93 14.44 -3.92 -1.59
CA LEU A 93 13.27 -4.75 -1.26
C LEU A 93 12.80 -5.52 -2.51
N PHE A 94 12.69 -4.83 -3.64
CA PHE A 94 12.17 -5.39 -4.89
C PHE A 94 13.17 -6.28 -5.62
N ALA A 95 14.45 -5.91 -5.67
CA ALA A 95 15.48 -6.66 -6.37
C ALA A 95 15.91 -7.93 -5.63
N HIS A 96 15.78 -7.96 -4.29
CA HIS A 96 16.38 -9.02 -3.47
C HIS A 96 15.43 -9.67 -2.48
N THR A 97 14.66 -8.90 -1.71
CA THR A 97 13.84 -9.47 -0.63
C THR A 97 12.57 -10.13 -1.15
N LEU A 98 11.81 -9.47 -2.02
CA LEU A 98 10.57 -10.04 -2.59
C LEU A 98 10.82 -11.29 -3.45
N PRO A 99 11.87 -11.34 -4.31
CA PRO A 99 12.18 -12.56 -5.07
C PRO A 99 12.49 -13.76 -4.17
N ARG A 100 13.11 -13.54 -3.00
CA ARG A 100 13.35 -14.60 -2.00
C ARG A 100 12.06 -15.11 -1.35
N GLN A 101 10.98 -14.34 -1.40
CA GLN A 101 9.63 -14.72 -0.97
C GLN A 101 8.79 -15.32 -2.11
N GLY A 102 9.37 -15.47 -3.31
CA GLY A 102 8.69 -16.01 -4.48
C GLY A 102 7.90 -14.99 -5.31
N ILE A 103 8.01 -13.69 -5.01
CA ILE A 103 7.38 -12.61 -5.78
C ILE A 103 8.43 -11.99 -6.71
N GLN A 104 8.27 -12.13 -8.02
CA GLN A 104 9.21 -11.57 -8.99
C GLN A 104 8.96 -10.07 -9.17
N VAL A 105 10.04 -9.27 -9.26
CA VAL A 105 9.94 -7.87 -9.68
C VAL A 105 10.63 -7.69 -11.03
N ARG A 106 9.90 -7.13 -12.00
CA ARG A 106 10.39 -6.81 -13.34
C ARG A 106 10.59 -5.30 -13.43
N PHE A 107 11.81 -4.88 -13.77
CA PHE A 107 12.13 -3.46 -13.83
C PHE A 107 12.02 -2.93 -15.26
N ALA A 108 11.48 -1.72 -15.41
CA ALA A 108 11.40 -0.97 -16.65
C ALA A 108 11.93 0.46 -16.48
N ASP A 109 12.25 1.10 -17.60
CA ASP A 109 12.47 2.54 -17.64
C ASP A 109 11.12 3.27 -17.42
N LYS A 110 11.13 4.36 -16.64
CA LYS A 110 9.92 5.15 -16.35
C LYS A 110 9.35 5.85 -17.59
N ASP A 111 10.20 6.11 -18.59
CA ASP A 111 9.83 6.84 -19.81
C ASP A 111 9.45 5.88 -20.96
N ASP A 112 9.69 4.57 -20.79
CA ASP A 112 9.34 3.51 -21.75
C ASP A 112 8.00 2.84 -21.39
N ILE A 113 6.90 3.50 -21.76
CA ILE A 113 5.55 3.01 -21.48
C ILE A 113 5.27 1.69 -22.20
N ASP A 114 5.74 1.53 -23.44
CA ASP A 114 5.56 0.32 -24.23
C ASP A 114 6.35 -0.85 -23.60
N GLY A 115 7.55 -0.58 -23.09
CA GLY A 115 8.35 -1.53 -22.32
C GLY A 115 7.70 -1.95 -21.00
N ILE A 116 7.03 -1.03 -20.29
CA ILE A 116 6.24 -1.37 -19.10
C ILE A 116 5.09 -2.32 -19.47
N GLU A 117 4.34 -1.99 -20.53
CA GLU A 117 3.19 -2.80 -20.98
C GLU A 117 3.63 -4.20 -21.43
N ALA A 118 4.78 -4.31 -22.11
CA ALA A 118 5.32 -5.59 -22.56
C ALA A 118 5.74 -6.55 -21.42
N LEU A 119 5.93 -6.03 -20.20
CA LEU A 119 6.29 -6.84 -19.02
C LEU A 119 5.08 -7.36 -18.24
N ILE A 120 3.87 -6.91 -18.57
CA ILE A 120 2.63 -7.30 -17.91
C ILE A 120 2.14 -8.63 -18.48
N ASP A 121 1.83 -9.58 -17.59
CA ASP A 121 1.22 -10.86 -17.91
C ASP A 121 0.03 -11.17 -16.98
N GLU A 122 -0.58 -12.34 -17.16
CA GLU A 122 -1.73 -12.83 -16.37
C GLU A 122 -1.45 -12.99 -14.85
N ARG A 123 -0.18 -13.01 -14.45
CA ARG A 123 0.26 -13.12 -13.06
C ARG A 123 0.79 -11.79 -12.50
N THR A 124 0.78 -10.71 -13.29
CA THR A 124 1.17 -9.39 -12.81
C THR A 124 0.08 -8.82 -11.89
N LYS A 125 0.45 -8.49 -10.64
CA LYS A 125 -0.49 -7.98 -9.62
C LYS A 125 -0.45 -6.48 -9.41
N ALA A 126 0.65 -5.83 -9.78
CA ALA A 126 0.79 -4.39 -9.62
C ALA A 126 1.83 -3.79 -10.59
N VAL A 127 1.65 -2.49 -10.85
CA VAL A 127 2.67 -1.61 -11.43
C VAL A 127 3.03 -0.58 -10.35
N PHE A 128 4.31 -0.49 -9.98
CA PHE A 128 4.79 0.39 -8.92
C PHE A 128 5.65 1.53 -9.47
N CYS A 129 5.41 2.75 -9.00
CA CYS A 129 6.25 3.91 -9.26
C CYS A 129 6.20 4.92 -8.12
N GLU A 130 7.27 5.69 -7.96
CA GLU A 130 7.28 6.91 -7.14
C GLU A 130 6.90 8.11 -8.02
N SER A 131 5.92 8.92 -7.59
CA SER A 131 5.45 10.07 -8.36
C SER A 131 6.56 11.10 -8.64
N ILE A 132 7.52 11.21 -7.71
CA ILE A 132 8.75 11.99 -7.83
C ILE A 132 9.89 11.06 -7.39
N GLY A 133 10.76 10.69 -8.33
CA GLY A 133 11.85 9.76 -8.05
C GLY A 133 12.89 10.35 -7.09
N ASN A 134 13.35 9.53 -6.15
CA ASN A 134 14.47 9.86 -5.25
C ASN A 134 15.66 8.96 -5.58
N PRO A 135 16.88 9.47 -5.89
CA PRO A 135 17.39 10.84 -5.72
C PRO A 135 17.31 11.73 -6.97
N SER A 136 16.77 11.24 -8.09
CA SER A 136 16.80 11.98 -9.36
C SER A 136 15.96 13.27 -9.36
N GLY A 137 14.97 13.39 -8.45
CA GLY A 137 14.06 14.53 -8.37
C GLY A 137 13.16 14.68 -9.60
N SER A 138 13.20 13.72 -10.51
CA SER A 138 12.49 13.77 -11.77
C SER A 138 11.05 13.30 -11.56
N GLY A 139 10.10 14.24 -11.66
CA GLY A 139 8.67 13.92 -11.62
C GLY A 139 8.21 13.29 -12.93
N ARG A 140 7.17 12.45 -12.87
CA ARG A 140 6.47 11.99 -14.09
C ARG A 140 5.92 13.22 -14.84
N PRO A 141 6.11 13.36 -16.17
CA PRO A 141 5.52 14.47 -16.91
C PRO A 141 3.99 14.43 -16.78
N ASN A 142 3.42 15.50 -16.21
CA ASN A 142 2.01 15.67 -15.82
C ASN A 142 1.00 15.71 -17.01
N LYS A 143 1.32 15.12 -18.17
CA LYS A 143 0.47 15.18 -19.38
C LYS A 143 0.33 13.87 -20.18
N ALA A 144 0.93 12.75 -19.77
CA ALA A 144 0.74 11.46 -20.42
C ALA A 144 0.12 10.45 -19.43
N GLY A 145 -1.22 10.33 -19.42
CA GLY A 145 -1.84 9.35 -18.52
C GLY A 145 -3.36 9.29 -18.43
N ARG A 146 -4.13 10.21 -19.05
CA ARG A 146 -5.61 10.10 -19.09
C ARG A 146 -6.14 9.03 -20.06
N ARG A 147 -5.28 8.32 -20.78
CA ARG A 147 -5.69 7.34 -21.81
C ARG A 147 -5.41 5.87 -21.46
N GLY A 148 -4.71 5.59 -20.36
CA GLY A 148 -4.36 4.21 -19.98
C GLY A 148 -5.27 3.65 -18.90
N ALA A 149 -5.41 4.33 -17.75
CA ALA A 149 -6.00 3.74 -16.54
C ALA A 149 -7.44 3.20 -16.71
N SER A 150 -8.26 3.80 -17.57
CA SER A 150 -9.66 3.39 -17.75
C SER A 150 -9.86 2.05 -18.47
N SER A 151 -8.85 1.49 -19.15
CA SER A 151 -8.93 0.15 -19.75
C SER A 151 -8.46 -0.97 -18.82
N TRP A 152 -7.83 -0.64 -17.68
CA TRP A 152 -7.21 -1.61 -16.76
C TRP A 152 -8.04 -1.95 -15.52
N GLY A 153 -9.36 -1.73 -15.54
CA GLY A 153 -10.28 -2.13 -14.46
C GLY A 153 -10.06 -1.43 -13.11
N ALA A 154 -9.02 -0.61 -12.96
CA ALA A 154 -8.85 0.31 -11.86
C ALA A 154 -9.74 1.53 -12.11
N GLY A 155 -10.94 1.50 -11.51
CA GLY A 155 -11.81 2.67 -11.48
C GLY A 155 -11.03 3.89 -10.99
N ASP A 156 -11.26 5.03 -11.66
CA ASP A 156 -10.74 6.36 -11.34
C ASP A 156 -10.21 6.48 -9.91
N CYS A 157 -8.90 6.33 -9.72
CA CYS A 157 -8.23 6.79 -8.51
C CYS A 157 -8.30 8.32 -8.54
N ARG A 158 -9.37 8.86 -7.96
CA ARG A 158 -9.45 10.25 -7.50
C ARG A 158 -8.89 10.36 -6.10
#